data_AF-A0A7Y9RUU1-F1
#
_entry.id   AF-A0A7Y9RUU1-F1
#
_cell.length_a   1.000
_cell.length_b   1.000
_cell.length_c   1.000
_cell.angle_alpha   90.00
_cell.angle_beta   90.00
_cell.angle_gamma   90.00
#
_symmetry.space_group_name_H-M   'P 1'
#
loop_
_entity.id
_entity.type
_entity.pdbx_description
1 polymer ?
#
loop_
_entity_poly.entity_id
_entity_poly.type
_entity_poly.pdbx_seq_one_letter_code
_entity_poly.pdbx_strand_id
1 'polypeptide(L)'
;MSATTRGRVHEADRGMHAVARVREVREQDSRLGLQQASAEQRDREARLAELHRHVEASPVFEAGSAATFLALRASMTALGEAVGEAREEVDASRRITDAAREHWQRDHSRLRAVETLLETRAAERAAERARREAARLDEAATQLWLRRSEVEQ
;
A
#
# COMPACT_ATOMS: atom_id res chain seq x y z
N MET A 1 -17.37 2.33 22.40
CA MET A 1 -15.97 2.80 22.60
C MET A 1 -15.24 1.77 23.43
N SER A 2 -14.69 0.73 22.79
CA SER A 2 -14.01 -0.36 23.49
C SER A 2 -12.55 0.01 23.68
N ALA A 3 -12.13 0.12 24.94
CA ALA A 3 -10.75 0.36 25.34
C ALA A 3 -9.90 -0.86 24.96
N THR A 4 -9.13 -0.74 23.89
CA THR A 4 -8.06 -1.69 23.56
C THR A 4 -7.02 -1.61 24.66
N THR A 5 -6.95 -2.66 25.49
CA THR A 5 -5.83 -2.89 26.40
C THR A 5 -4.54 -2.89 25.58
N ARG A 6 -3.83 -1.76 25.56
CA ARG A 6 -2.45 -1.71 25.08
C ARG A 6 -1.62 -2.57 26.03
N GLY A 7 -1.49 -3.85 25.69
CA GLY A 7 -0.52 -4.73 26.33
C GLY A 7 0.84 -4.03 26.32
N ARG A 8 1.47 -3.91 27.48
CA ARG A 8 2.81 -3.32 27.60
C ARG A 8 3.73 -4.04 26.62
N VAL A 9 4.36 -3.27 25.73
CA VAL A 9 5.37 -3.78 24.80
C VAL A 9 6.47 -4.49 25.60
N HIS A 10 6.79 -5.72 25.20
CA HIS A 10 7.87 -6.48 25.83
C HIS A 10 9.20 -5.74 25.64
N GLU A 11 10.04 -5.67 26.68
CA GLU A 11 11.27 -4.89 26.66
C GLU A 11 12.18 -5.23 25.47
N ALA A 12 12.34 -6.53 25.21
CA ALA A 12 13.12 -7.04 24.08
C ALA A 12 12.60 -6.62 22.69
N ASP A 13 11.34 -6.19 22.57
CA ASP A 13 10.73 -5.79 21.30
C ASP A 13 10.57 -4.27 21.14
N ARG A 14 10.93 -3.46 22.15
CA ARG A 14 10.78 -1.99 22.07
C ARG A 14 11.46 -1.40 20.84
N GLY A 15 12.67 -1.86 20.53
CA GLY A 15 13.40 -1.43 19.33
C GLY A 15 12.68 -1.83 18.03
N MET A 16 12.15 -3.05 17.97
CA MET A 16 11.43 -3.54 16.79
C MET A 16 10.09 -2.82 16.59
N HIS A 17 9.37 -2.47 17.66
CA HIS A 17 8.18 -1.61 17.58
C HIS A 17 8.53 -0.19 17.11
N ALA A 18 9.70 0.35 17.48
CA ALA A 18 10.16 1.63 16.94
C ALA A 18 10.40 1.53 15.43
N VAL A 19 11.02 0.45 14.96
CA VAL A 19 11.19 0.17 13.52
C VAL A 19 9.85 0.03 12.81
N ALA A 20 8.89 -0.70 13.40
CA ALA A 20 7.55 -0.86 12.84
C ALA A 20 6.87 0.49 12.62
N ARG A 21 6.91 1.39 13.61
CA ARG A 21 6.35 2.75 13.48
C ARG A 21 6.99 3.56 12.36
N VAL A 22 8.32 3.51 12.22
CA VAL A 22 9.00 4.21 11.13
C VAL A 22 8.62 3.62 9.78
N ARG A 23 8.47 2.30 9.68
CA ARG A 23 8.04 1.63 8.45
C ARG A 23 6.58 1.92 8.11
N GLU A 24 5.70 2.04 9.10
CA GLU A 24 4.31 2.45 8.93
C GLU A 24 4.22 3.85 8.32
N VAL A 25 4.99 4.81 8.84
CA VAL A 25 5.05 6.16 8.26
C VAL A 25 5.56 6.13 6.81
N ARG A 26 6.60 5.34 6.51
CA ARG A 26 7.13 5.21 5.14
C ARG A 26 6.14 4.53 4.19
N GLU A 27 5.46 3.49 4.64
CA GLU A 27 4.40 2.85 3.85
C GLU A 27 3.29 3.85 3.57
N GLN A 28 2.84 4.61 4.56
CA GLN A 28 1.81 5.61 4.41
C GLN A 28 2.22 6.72 3.41
N ASP A 29 3.45 7.20 3.51
CA ASP A 29 4.02 8.20 2.59
C ASP A 29 4.08 7.66 1.16
N SER A 30 4.65 6.46 0.97
CA SER A 30 4.71 5.81 -0.35
C SER A 30 3.32 5.54 -0.95
N ARG A 31 2.33 5.23 -0.10
CA ARG A 31 0.94 5.04 -0.51
C ARG A 31 0.29 6.35 -0.97
N LEU A 32 0.55 7.46 -0.27
CA LEU A 32 0.09 8.79 -0.69
C LEU A 32 0.74 9.18 -2.04
N GLY A 33 2.05 8.94 -2.19
CA GLY A 33 2.75 9.16 -3.45
C GLY A 33 2.15 8.36 -4.61
N LEU A 34 1.81 7.09 -4.39
CA LEU A 34 1.12 6.25 -5.38
C LEU A 34 -0.28 6.78 -5.72
N GLN A 35 -1.05 7.25 -4.73
CA GLN A 35 -2.37 7.84 -4.97
C GLN A 35 -2.28 9.10 -5.82
N GLN A 36 -1.30 9.97 -5.53
CA GLN A 36 -1.06 11.17 -6.32
C GLN A 36 -0.68 10.81 -7.76
N ALA A 37 0.33 9.94 -7.95
CA ALA A 37 0.77 9.51 -9.29
C ALA A 37 -0.38 8.88 -10.10
N SER A 38 -1.23 8.09 -9.44
CA SER A 38 -2.40 7.46 -10.08
C SER A 38 -3.51 8.45 -10.43
N ALA A 39 -3.69 9.53 -9.66
CA ALA A 39 -4.60 10.61 -10.02
C ALA A 39 -4.07 11.38 -11.24
N GLU A 40 -2.80 11.75 -11.17
CA GLU A 40 -2.06 12.43 -12.21
C GLU A 40 -2.01 11.68 -13.55
N GLN A 41 -1.88 10.35 -13.53
CA GLN A 41 -1.97 9.52 -14.73
C GLN A 41 -3.39 9.55 -15.31
N ARG A 42 -4.43 9.43 -14.47
CA ARG A 42 -5.83 9.45 -14.93
C ARG A 42 -6.19 10.77 -15.59
N ASP A 43 -5.71 11.89 -15.06
CA ASP A 43 -5.95 13.21 -15.63
C ASP A 43 -5.32 13.33 -17.03
N ARG A 44 -4.11 12.82 -17.21
CA ARG A 44 -3.42 12.79 -18.52
C ARG A 44 -4.12 11.86 -19.51
N GLU A 45 -4.55 10.68 -19.06
CA GLU A 45 -5.33 9.76 -19.90
C GLU A 45 -6.68 10.36 -20.31
N ALA A 46 -7.35 11.08 -19.41
CA ALA A 46 -8.59 11.81 -19.70
C ALA A 46 -8.36 12.92 -20.74
N ARG A 47 -7.25 13.66 -20.62
CA ARG A 47 -6.86 14.70 -21.58
C ARG A 47 -6.57 14.12 -22.97
N LEU A 48 -5.83 13.02 -23.06
CA LEU A 48 -5.58 12.34 -24.32
C LEU A 48 -6.90 11.84 -24.97
N ALA A 49 -7.80 11.27 -24.17
CA ALA A 49 -9.10 10.83 -24.65
C ALA A 49 -9.96 11.99 -25.15
N GLU A 50 -9.88 13.17 -24.51
CA GLU A 50 -10.53 14.39 -24.98
C GLU A 50 -10.00 14.85 -26.33
N LEU A 51 -8.68 14.86 -26.52
CA LEU A 51 -8.06 15.22 -27.79
C LEU A 51 -8.44 14.25 -28.91
N HIS A 52 -8.51 12.95 -28.64
CA HIS A 52 -9.02 11.97 -29.62
C HIS A 52 -10.47 12.24 -30.01
N ARG A 53 -11.35 12.55 -29.05
CA ARG A 53 -12.73 12.95 -29.38
C ARG A 53 -12.78 14.20 -30.26
N HIS A 54 -11.90 15.18 -30.04
CA HIS A 54 -11.81 16.35 -30.91
C HIS A 54 -11.35 15.99 -32.33
N VAL A 55 -10.41 15.05 -32.48
CA VAL A 55 -9.98 14.56 -33.80
C VAL A 55 -11.14 13.86 -34.51
N GLU A 56 -11.86 12.98 -33.82
CA GLU A 56 -13.00 12.24 -34.38
C GLU A 56 -14.17 13.15 -34.75
N ALA A 57 -14.41 14.20 -33.97
CA ALA A 57 -15.47 15.18 -34.23
C ALA A 57 -15.06 16.27 -35.24
N SER A 58 -13.80 16.29 -35.69
CA SER A 58 -13.33 17.32 -36.60
C SER A 58 -13.97 17.17 -37.99
N PRO A 59 -14.49 18.25 -38.58
CA PRO A 59 -15.17 18.18 -39.87
C PRO A 59 -14.18 17.85 -40.99
N VAL A 60 -14.65 17.03 -41.93
CA VAL A 60 -13.94 16.81 -43.20
C VAL A 60 -14.16 18.02 -44.10
N PHE A 61 -13.11 18.48 -44.78
CA PHE A 61 -13.25 19.53 -45.77
C PHE A 61 -14.01 19.01 -46.99
N GLU A 62 -15.25 19.46 -47.19
CA GLU A 62 -16.06 19.07 -48.36
C GLU A 62 -15.97 20.08 -49.49
N ALA A 63 -16.10 21.38 -49.18
CA ALA A 63 -15.99 22.48 -50.14
C ALA A 63 -15.72 23.80 -49.42
N GLY A 64 -15.12 24.77 -50.13
CA GLY A 64 -14.88 26.10 -49.59
C GLY A 64 -13.72 26.83 -50.26
N SER A 65 -13.33 27.96 -49.68
CA SER A 65 -12.17 28.73 -50.16
C SER A 65 -10.85 28.03 -49.82
N ALA A 66 -9.80 28.34 -50.59
CA ALA A 66 -8.44 27.89 -50.26
C ALA A 66 -7.98 28.34 -48.85
N ALA A 67 -8.42 29.54 -48.42
CA ALA A 67 -8.14 30.04 -47.08
C ALA A 67 -8.79 29.16 -45.99
N THR A 68 -10.03 28.73 -46.20
CA THR A 68 -10.75 27.82 -45.30
C THR A 68 -10.05 26.47 -45.19
N PHE A 69 -9.59 25.92 -46.33
CA PHE A 69 -8.83 24.68 -46.35
C PHE A 69 -7.51 24.79 -45.58
N LEU A 70 -6.75 25.88 -45.80
CA LEU A 70 -5.48 26.11 -45.10
C LEU A 70 -5.67 26.28 -43.60
N ALA A 71 -6.72 26.99 -43.17
CA ALA A 71 -7.05 27.14 -41.76
C ALA A 71 -7.38 25.80 -41.09
N LEU A 72 -8.21 24.97 -41.73
CA LEU A 72 -8.54 23.64 -41.22
C LEU A 72 -7.33 22.71 -41.20
N ARG A 73 -6.47 22.76 -42.23
CA ARG A 73 -5.22 21.99 -42.24
C ARG A 73 -4.32 22.39 -41.07
N ALA A 74 -4.15 23.69 -40.83
CA ALA A 74 -3.33 24.18 -39.73
C ALA A 74 -3.90 23.75 -38.36
N SER A 75 -5.22 23.82 -38.15
CA SER A 75 -5.84 23.36 -36.91
C SER A 75 -5.68 21.85 -36.71
N MET A 76 -5.81 21.05 -37.77
CA MET A 76 -5.60 19.60 -37.70
C MET A 76 -4.14 19.23 -37.42
N THR A 77 -3.18 19.97 -37.97
CA THR A 77 -1.76 19.79 -37.64
C THR A 77 -1.50 20.08 -36.16
N ALA A 78 -1.98 21.21 -35.65
CA ALA A 78 -1.84 21.55 -34.23
C ALA A 78 -2.52 20.53 -33.30
N LEU A 79 -3.69 20.01 -33.68
CA LEU A 79 -4.37 18.96 -32.92
C LEU A 79 -3.59 17.64 -32.94
N GLY A 80 -2.98 17.29 -34.07
CA GLY A 80 -2.10 16.11 -34.19
C GLY A 80 -0.85 16.22 -33.31
N GLU A 81 -0.21 17.40 -33.27
CA GLU A 81 0.92 17.69 -32.39
C GLU A 81 0.51 17.54 -30.91
N ALA A 82 -0.61 18.14 -30.50
CA ALA A 82 -1.13 18.04 -29.14
C ALA A 82 -1.46 16.59 -28.74
N VAL A 83 -1.98 15.77 -29.66
CA VAL A 83 -2.19 14.33 -29.41
C VAL A 83 -0.86 13.59 -29.23
N GLY A 84 0.17 13.96 -30.00
CA GLY A 84 1.52 13.42 -29.85
C GLY A 84 2.09 13.69 -28.46
N GLU A 85 2.10 14.96 -28.06
CA GLU A 85 2.56 15.40 -26.74
C GLU A 85 1.79 14.72 -25.61
N ALA A 86 0.45 14.67 -25.68
CA ALA A 86 -0.37 14.04 -24.65
C ALA A 86 -0.11 12.52 -24.52
N ARG A 87 0.26 11.84 -25.62
CA ARG A 87 0.68 10.42 -25.55
C ARG A 87 1.99 10.26 -24.80
N GLU A 88 2.97 11.10 -25.08
CA GLU A 88 4.25 11.09 -24.39
C GLU A 88 4.09 11.37 -22.89
N GLU A 89 3.21 12.31 -22.53
CA GLU A 89 2.86 12.60 -21.14
C GLU A 89 2.18 11.42 -20.44
N VAL A 90 1.24 10.75 -21.10
CA VAL A 90 0.61 9.52 -20.58
C VAL A 90 1.66 8.45 -20.32
N ASP A 91 2.54 8.18 -21.29
CA ASP A 91 3.59 7.17 -21.15
C ASP A 91 4.60 7.53 -20.04
N ALA A 92 4.94 8.81 -19.89
CA ALA A 92 5.75 9.28 -18.78
C ALA A 92 5.07 9.08 -17.42
N SER A 93 3.78 9.43 -17.32
CA SER A 93 3.02 9.27 -16.08
C SER A 93 2.84 7.80 -15.68
N ARG A 94 2.67 6.89 -16.65
CA ARG A 94 2.63 5.44 -16.40
C ARG A 94 3.91 4.93 -15.76
N ARG A 95 5.07 5.33 -16.30
CA ARG A 95 6.38 4.98 -15.71
C ARG A 95 6.51 5.48 -14.27
N ILE A 96 6.03 6.69 -13.98
CA ILE A 96 6.04 7.26 -12.63
C ILE A 96 5.11 6.45 -11.70
N THR A 97 3.89 6.14 -12.13
CA THR A 97 2.93 5.33 -11.37
C THR A 97 3.47 3.94 -11.09
N ASP A 98 4.09 3.29 -12.07
CA ASP A 98 4.69 1.96 -11.90
C ASP A 98 5.84 2.00 -10.89
N ALA A 99 6.74 2.99 -10.98
CA ALA A 99 7.80 3.20 -10.01
C ALA A 99 7.26 3.47 -8.59
N ALA A 100 6.20 4.29 -8.46
CA ALA A 100 5.53 4.55 -7.19
C ALA A 100 4.88 3.28 -6.61
N ARG A 101 4.28 2.45 -7.47
CA ARG A 101 3.68 1.16 -7.08
C ARG A 101 4.73 0.20 -6.56
N GLU A 102 5.84 0.04 -7.27
CA GLU A 102 6.97 -0.78 -6.82
C GLU A 102 7.57 -0.27 -5.51
N HIS A 103 7.64 1.06 -5.34
CA HIS A 103 8.12 1.64 -4.09
C HIS A 103 7.19 1.32 -2.91
N TRP A 104 5.89 1.53 -3.08
CA TRP A 104 4.89 1.20 -2.07
C TRP A 104 4.88 -0.30 -1.74
N GLN A 105 4.92 -1.18 -2.73
CA GLN A 105 4.95 -2.62 -2.51
C GLN A 105 6.18 -3.06 -1.69
N ARG A 106 7.34 -2.45 -1.94
CA ARG A 106 8.56 -2.73 -1.16
C ARG A 106 8.39 -2.30 0.30
N ASP A 107 7.85 -1.12 0.57
CA ASP A 107 7.69 -0.62 1.92
C ASP A 107 6.57 -1.34 2.69
N HIS A 108 5.48 -1.67 2.00
CA HIS A 108 4.42 -2.52 2.52
C HIS A 108 4.95 -3.91 2.91
N SER A 109 5.68 -4.58 2.02
CA SER A 109 6.24 -5.91 2.29
C SER A 109 7.21 -5.89 3.48
N ARG A 110 8.02 -4.85 3.61
CA ARG A 110 8.94 -4.68 4.73
C ARG A 110 8.23 -4.41 6.05
N LEU A 111 7.13 -3.63 6.04
CA LEU A 111 6.30 -3.42 7.21
C LEU A 111 5.68 -4.75 7.66
N ARG A 112 5.03 -5.47 6.74
CA ARG A 112 4.40 -6.78 7.01
C ARG A 112 5.39 -7.78 7.60
N ALA A 113 6.61 -7.84 7.07
CA ALA A 113 7.65 -8.73 7.61
C ALA A 113 7.97 -8.43 9.09
N VAL A 114 8.04 -7.15 9.48
CA VAL A 114 8.29 -6.76 10.88
C VAL A 114 7.09 -7.07 11.76
N GLU A 115 5.87 -6.80 11.28
CA GLU A 115 4.64 -7.12 12.00
C GLU A 115 4.53 -8.63 12.26
N THR A 116 4.73 -9.46 11.24
CA THR A 116 4.72 -10.92 11.38
C THR A 116 5.76 -11.40 12.39
N LEU A 117 6.99 -10.86 12.37
CA LEU A 117 8.00 -11.24 13.36
C LEU A 117 7.58 -10.90 14.79
N LEU A 118 6.97 -9.72 15.01
CA LEU A 118 6.46 -9.30 16.31
C LEU A 118 5.31 -10.21 16.78
N GLU A 119 4.41 -10.57 15.88
CA GLU A 119 3.30 -11.51 16.13
C GLU A 119 3.82 -12.89 16.53
N THR A 120 4.78 -13.45 15.77
CA THR A 120 5.41 -14.74 16.08
C THR A 120 6.05 -14.73 17.47
N ARG A 121 6.86 -13.71 17.79
CA ARG A 121 7.49 -13.58 19.11
C ARG A 121 6.47 -13.46 20.25
N ALA A 122 5.38 -12.74 20.02
CA ALA A 122 4.30 -12.62 20.99
C ALA A 122 3.62 -13.97 21.25
N ALA A 123 3.36 -14.74 20.18
CA ALA A 123 2.78 -16.08 20.26
C ALA A 123 3.71 -17.06 20.98
N GLU A 124 5.00 -17.08 20.65
CA GLU A 124 6.00 -17.93 21.32
C GLU A 124 6.06 -17.69 22.83
N ARG A 125 6.07 -16.41 23.25
CA ARG A 125 6.05 -16.07 24.67
C ARG A 125 4.73 -16.42 25.35
N ALA A 126 3.61 -16.29 24.65
CA ALA A 126 2.32 -16.71 25.18
C ALA A 126 2.28 -18.23 25.42
N ALA A 127 2.77 -19.01 24.44
CA ALA A 127 2.91 -20.46 24.56
C ALA A 127 3.85 -20.85 25.71
N GLU A 128 4.98 -20.16 25.86
CA GLU A 128 5.91 -20.42 26.96
C GLU A 128 5.30 -20.10 28.33
N ARG A 129 4.57 -18.99 28.46
CA ARG A 129 3.84 -18.69 29.69
C ARG A 129 2.80 -19.75 30.01
N ALA A 130 2.06 -20.21 29.01
CA ALA A 130 1.06 -21.27 29.17
C ALA A 130 1.70 -22.59 29.63
N ARG A 131 2.84 -22.98 29.05
CA ARG A 131 3.60 -24.18 29.48
C ARG A 131 4.06 -24.08 30.92
N ARG A 132 4.62 -22.94 31.32
CA ARG A 132 5.07 -22.72 32.72
C ARG A 132 3.93 -22.76 33.71
N GLU A 133 2.78 -22.21 33.33
CA GLU A 133 1.59 -22.25 34.19
C GLU A 133 1.05 -23.66 34.35
N ALA A 134 0.95 -24.42 33.25
CA ALA A 134 0.57 -25.83 33.30
C ALA A 134 1.51 -26.64 34.21
N ALA A 135 2.83 -26.48 34.06
CA ALA A 135 3.80 -27.18 34.90
C ALA A 135 3.65 -26.85 36.40
N ARG A 136 3.35 -25.58 36.75
CA ARG A 136 3.10 -25.19 38.15
C ARG A 136 1.83 -25.79 38.71
N LEU A 137 0.77 -25.87 37.91
CA LEU A 137 -0.50 -26.49 38.30
C LEU A 137 -0.33 -28.00 38.51
N ASP A 138 0.42 -28.67 37.65
CA ASP A 138 0.74 -30.10 37.77
C ASP A 138 1.59 -30.38 39.01
N GLU A 139 2.57 -29.51 39.31
CA GLU A 139 3.38 -29.59 40.53
C GLU A 139 2.50 -29.42 41.78
N ALA A 140 1.62 -28.40 41.79
CA ALA A 140 0.71 -28.16 42.90
C ALA A 140 -0.28 -29.34 43.11
N ALA A 141 -0.83 -29.89 42.03
CA ALA A 141 -1.70 -31.07 42.08
C ALA A 141 -0.97 -32.29 42.65
N THR A 142 0.27 -32.52 42.21
CA THR A 142 1.13 -33.59 42.72
C THR A 142 1.39 -33.45 44.21
N GLN A 143 1.74 -32.25 44.68
CA GLN A 143 1.97 -31.97 46.10
C GLN A 143 0.71 -32.18 46.95
N LEU A 144 -0.46 -31.78 46.45
CA LEU A 144 -1.74 -32.00 47.14
C LEU A 144 -2.09 -33.49 47.21
N TRP A 145 -1.82 -34.26 46.16
CA TRP A 145 -2.04 -35.70 46.13
C TRP A 145 -1.14 -36.41 47.15
N LEU A 146 0.17 -36.12 47.15
CA LEU A 146 1.12 -36.69 48.10
C LEU A 146 0.70 -36.45 49.55
N ARG A 147 0.32 -35.21 49.90
CA ARG A 147 -0.17 -34.87 51.25
C ARG A 147 -1.42 -35.64 51.67
N ARG A 148 -2.34 -35.91 50.74
CA ARG A 148 -3.53 -36.71 51.04
C ARG A 148 -3.16 -38.17 51.30
N SER A 149 -2.30 -38.74 50.46
CA SER A 149 -1.87 -40.13 50.56
C SER A 149 -1.03 -40.43 51.80
N GLU A 150 -0.37 -39.43 52.39
CA GLU A 150 0.36 -39.56 53.67
C GLU A 150 -0.58 -39.55 54.89
N VAL A 151 -1.76 -38.93 54.80
CA VAL A 151 -2.75 -38.86 55.91
C VAL A 151 -3.63 -40.10 55.97
N GLU A 152 -3.76 -40.83 54.86
CA GLU A 152 -4.56 -42.05 54.75
C GLU A 152 -3.76 -43.33 55.12
N GLN A 153 -2.47 -43.21 55.45
CA GLN A 153 -1.63 -44.27 56.02
C GLN A 153 -1.55 -44.17 57.55
#